data_AF-A0A4V5QUK9-F1
#
_entry.id   AF-A0A4V5QUK9-F1
#
_cell.length_a   1.000
_cell.length_b   1.000
_cell.length_c   1.000
_cell.angle_alpha   90.00
_cell.angle_beta   90.00
_cell.angle_gamma   90.00
#
_symmetry.space_group_name_H-M   'P 1'
#
loop_
_entity.id
_entity.type
_entity.pdbx_description
1 polymer ?
#
loop_
_entity_poly.entity_id
_entity_poly.type
_entity_poly.pdbx_seq_one_letter_code
_entity_poly.pdbx_strand_id
1 'polypeptide(L)'
;MNNSKPLPSFGLALAPIAVMFALLAIGYGVLGLRIEVLLLISATFTACIAWKMGYNWDDIINAIVEKLAKAMPVILILVSVGGLIASWMISGTIPYMVYWGLKVISAEYILIAAFFVTAVVSVCTGTSWGSAGTVGVALMGVAAGLDVSLAAAAGAVVSGAYFGDKISPLSDSTNFAPVVSGTTLYEHIQHMLYTTLPGFVIASVVFFFAGQSADIANVGEPEKVTQILAGLDSLYDFNILLIIPPVMILWGALTKKPVLPLMLGASALAIVLGMVLQGFSLQQGFQAYVDGFNVALFEAKGTAIDGLIPDVSKLLNRGGLFSMMSTILLVFCAFSFAGVLSLTGALNVVLGRFLHMIHSTGQLIASTVIATITVVFTTSDGKLALLIPGELFQNAYRKMGLDTKNLSRTIEDAGTIIEPLVPWTAAGIYMASTLGVATLDYLPWAIQCYTGIVFALIYGFTGFGIAHTKPEQSEDSVETSLAHSTK
;
A
#
# COMPACT_ATOMS: atom_id res chain seq x y z
N MET A 1 -39.96 0.59 -0.53
CA MET A 1 -40.26 1.61 -1.56
C MET A 1 -39.18 1.54 -2.62
N ASN A 2 -39.40 0.75 -3.68
CA ASN A 2 -38.53 0.72 -4.85
C ASN A 2 -38.87 1.93 -5.74
N ASN A 3 -38.16 3.03 -5.54
CA ASN A 3 -38.13 4.15 -6.48
C ASN A 3 -36.75 4.15 -7.16
N SER A 4 -36.55 3.28 -8.14
CA SER A 4 -35.37 3.40 -9.01
C SER A 4 -35.55 4.65 -9.88
N LYS A 5 -34.90 5.74 -9.48
CA LYS A 5 -34.89 7.01 -10.23
C LYS A 5 -34.23 6.79 -11.60
N PRO A 6 -34.62 7.55 -12.64
CA PRO A 6 -34.10 7.33 -13.99
C PRO A 6 -32.57 7.49 -14.04
N LEU A 7 -31.92 6.62 -14.80
CA LEU A 7 -30.48 6.68 -15.01
C LEU A 7 -30.08 8.00 -15.69
N PRO A 8 -28.90 8.56 -15.37
CA PRO A 8 -28.45 9.81 -15.96
C PRO A 8 -28.14 9.62 -17.45
N SER A 9 -28.26 10.69 -18.23
CA SER A 9 -27.74 10.68 -19.61
C SER A 9 -26.22 10.48 -19.60
N PHE A 10 -25.65 9.97 -20.68
CA PHE A 10 -24.20 9.69 -20.73
C PHE A 10 -23.34 10.91 -20.38
N GLY A 11 -23.72 12.12 -20.82
CA GLY A 11 -23.01 13.35 -20.47
C GLY A 11 -23.10 13.68 -18.97
N LEU A 12 -24.27 13.50 -18.36
CA LEU A 12 -24.46 13.68 -16.92
C LEU A 12 -23.75 12.59 -16.09
N ALA A 13 -23.65 11.37 -16.63
CA ALA A 13 -22.93 10.27 -16.01
C ALA A 13 -21.40 10.46 -16.06
N LEU A 14 -20.89 11.03 -17.15
CA LEU A 14 -19.47 11.30 -17.34
C LEU A 14 -19.01 12.53 -16.56
N ALA A 15 -19.89 13.51 -16.35
CA ALA A 15 -19.53 14.80 -15.75
C ALA A 15 -18.86 14.68 -14.36
N PRO A 16 -19.37 13.93 -13.37
CA PRO A 16 -18.69 13.72 -12.09
C PRO A 16 -17.25 13.22 -12.22
N ILE A 17 -17.05 12.23 -13.09
CA ILE A 17 -15.76 11.59 -13.33
C ILE A 17 -14.82 12.57 -14.03
N ALA A 18 -15.29 13.26 -15.07
CA ALA A 18 -14.51 14.25 -15.79
C ALA A 18 -14.10 15.43 -14.90
N VAL A 19 -15.01 15.93 -14.07
CA VAL A 19 -14.73 17.02 -13.11
C VAL A 19 -13.73 16.55 -12.06
N MET A 20 -13.89 15.35 -11.51
CA MET A 20 -12.92 14.77 -10.58
C MET A 20 -11.52 14.72 -11.21
N PHE A 21 -11.38 14.16 -12.42
CA PHE A 21 -10.09 14.11 -13.10
C PHE A 21 -9.51 15.50 -13.41
N ALA A 22 -10.34 16.44 -13.86
CA ALA A 22 -9.89 17.81 -14.12
C ALA A 22 -9.41 18.51 -12.84
N LEU A 23 -10.12 18.33 -11.73
CA LEU A 23 -9.73 18.86 -10.42
C LEU A 23 -8.41 18.25 -9.94
N LEU A 24 -8.20 16.94 -10.12
CA LEU A 24 -6.95 16.28 -9.72
C LEU A 24 -5.79 16.71 -10.64
N ALA A 25 -5.97 16.67 -11.96
CA ALA A 25 -4.92 17.03 -12.91
C ALA A 25 -4.49 18.51 -12.80
N ILE A 26 -5.44 19.44 -12.70
CA ILE A 26 -5.14 20.88 -12.62
C ILE A 26 -4.90 21.30 -11.17
N GLY A 27 -5.80 20.94 -10.26
CA GLY A 27 -5.75 21.36 -8.86
C GLY A 27 -4.56 20.77 -8.11
N TYR A 28 -4.36 19.46 -8.17
CA TYR A 28 -3.19 18.85 -7.54
C TYR A 28 -1.96 19.00 -8.44
N GLY A 29 -2.04 18.58 -9.71
CA GLY A 29 -0.89 18.48 -10.60
C GLY A 29 -0.25 19.83 -10.98
N VAL A 30 -1.01 20.92 -11.11
CA VAL A 30 -0.48 22.24 -11.51
C VAL A 30 -0.49 23.24 -10.35
N LEU A 31 -1.57 23.29 -9.58
CA LEU A 31 -1.75 24.27 -8.51
C LEU A 31 -1.22 23.81 -7.14
N GLY A 32 -0.84 22.53 -6.99
CA GLY A 32 -0.32 21.98 -5.73
C GLY A 32 -1.35 21.95 -4.59
N LEU A 33 -2.64 21.93 -4.91
CA LEU A 33 -3.72 21.87 -3.92
C LEU A 33 -3.82 20.48 -3.29
N ARG A 34 -4.28 20.43 -2.04
CA ARG A 34 -4.51 19.19 -1.30
C ARG A 34 -5.61 18.33 -1.92
N ILE A 35 -5.31 17.06 -2.17
CA ILE A 35 -6.20 16.09 -2.82
C ILE A 35 -7.52 15.95 -2.06
N GLU A 36 -7.48 15.96 -0.74
CA GLU A 36 -8.65 15.78 0.12
C GLU A 36 -9.73 16.83 -0.18
N VAL A 37 -9.32 18.08 -0.38
CA VAL A 37 -10.23 19.19 -0.73
C VAL A 37 -10.83 18.99 -2.13
N LEU A 38 -10.01 18.56 -3.10
CA LEU A 38 -10.44 18.34 -4.47
C LEU A 38 -11.49 17.21 -4.57
N LEU A 39 -11.30 16.14 -3.80
CA LEU A 39 -12.27 15.05 -3.70
C LEU A 39 -13.57 15.49 -3.03
N LEU A 40 -13.52 16.34 -2.00
CA LEU A 40 -14.73 16.90 -1.38
C LEU A 40 -15.49 17.82 -2.33
N ILE A 41 -14.79 18.65 -3.12
CA ILE A 41 -15.42 19.48 -4.17
C ILE A 41 -16.08 18.57 -5.22
N SER A 42 -15.39 17.50 -5.63
CA SER A 42 -15.95 16.52 -6.57
C SER A 42 -17.18 15.79 -6.01
N ALA A 43 -17.14 15.38 -4.75
CA ALA A 43 -18.28 14.78 -4.04
C ALA A 43 -19.46 15.76 -3.99
N THR A 44 -19.19 17.04 -3.68
CA THR A 44 -20.21 18.10 -3.64
C THR A 44 -20.84 18.32 -5.02
N PHE A 45 -20.02 18.40 -6.07
CA PHE A 45 -20.51 18.51 -7.45
C PHE A 45 -21.40 17.32 -7.84
N THR A 46 -20.97 16.10 -7.47
CA THR A 46 -21.73 14.87 -7.71
C THR A 46 -23.03 14.85 -6.91
N ALA A 47 -23.02 15.37 -5.69
CA ALA A 47 -24.21 15.49 -4.83
C ALA A 47 -25.22 16.48 -5.42
N CYS A 48 -24.75 17.59 -6.01
CA CYS A 48 -25.61 18.51 -6.74
C CYS A 48 -26.29 17.83 -7.95
N ILE A 49 -25.58 16.94 -8.65
CA ILE A 49 -26.17 16.15 -9.75
C ILE A 49 -27.20 15.16 -9.20
N ALA A 50 -26.86 14.42 -8.15
CA ALA A 50 -27.78 13.49 -7.49
C ALA A 50 -29.05 14.21 -7.01
N TRP A 51 -28.90 15.38 -6.40
CA TRP A 51 -30.03 16.20 -5.97
C TRP A 51 -30.91 16.64 -7.15
N LYS A 52 -30.32 17.07 -8.27
CA LYS A 52 -31.06 17.37 -9.52
C LYS A 52 -31.76 16.15 -10.12
N MET A 53 -31.27 14.94 -9.87
CA MET A 53 -31.93 13.68 -10.26
C MET A 53 -33.05 13.27 -9.30
N GLY A 54 -33.30 14.04 -8.24
CA GLY A 54 -34.37 13.83 -7.27
C GLY A 54 -33.95 13.06 -6.01
N TYR A 55 -32.65 12.81 -5.79
CA TYR A 55 -32.13 12.28 -4.51
C TYR A 55 -32.22 13.32 -3.39
N ASN A 56 -32.74 12.91 -2.24
CA ASN A 56 -32.79 13.78 -1.06
C ASN A 56 -31.46 13.68 -0.26
N TRP A 57 -31.32 14.50 0.77
CA TRP A 57 -30.11 14.50 1.61
C TRP A 57 -29.86 13.15 2.28
N ASP A 58 -30.92 12.50 2.76
CA ASP A 58 -30.82 11.20 3.44
C ASP A 58 -30.32 10.11 2.49
N ASP A 59 -30.78 10.09 1.24
CA ASP A 59 -30.28 9.19 0.19
C ASP A 59 -28.77 9.37 0.00
N ILE A 60 -28.31 10.63 -0.09
CA ILE A 60 -26.91 10.99 -0.34
C ILE A 60 -26.02 10.60 0.84
N ILE A 61 -26.40 10.99 2.07
CA ILE A 61 -25.58 10.70 3.26
C ILE A 61 -25.56 9.20 3.57
N ASN A 62 -26.67 8.49 3.39
CA ASN A 62 -26.72 7.04 3.58
C ASN A 62 -25.82 6.31 2.58
N ALA A 63 -25.77 6.75 1.32
CA ALA A 63 -24.85 6.19 0.33
C ALA A 63 -23.37 6.39 0.71
N ILE A 64 -23.02 7.56 1.26
CA ILE A 64 -21.67 7.82 1.80
C ILE A 64 -21.38 6.90 3.00
N VAL A 65 -22.29 6.83 3.96
CA VAL A 65 -22.14 6.00 5.17
C VAL A 65 -22.00 4.53 4.82
N GLU A 66 -22.78 4.02 3.87
CA GLU A 66 -22.68 2.62 3.43
C GLU A 66 -21.29 2.32 2.84
N LYS A 67 -20.76 3.23 2.01
CA LYS A 67 -19.42 3.10 1.46
C LYS A 67 -18.34 3.19 2.55
N LEU A 68 -18.44 4.13 3.48
CA LEU A 68 -17.49 4.24 4.60
C LEU A 68 -17.54 3.03 5.54
N ALA A 69 -18.72 2.48 5.81
CA ALA A 69 -18.89 1.28 6.62
C ALA A 69 -18.15 0.07 6.00
N LYS A 70 -18.19 -0.06 4.67
CA LYS A 70 -17.43 -1.09 3.93
C LYS A 70 -15.90 -0.90 4.06
N ALA A 71 -15.42 0.35 4.19
CA ALA A 71 -14.01 0.67 4.38
C ALA A 71 -13.52 0.60 5.84
N MET A 72 -14.43 0.50 6.81
CA MET A 72 -14.11 0.57 8.25
C MET A 72 -13.02 -0.41 8.70
N PRO A 73 -13.00 -1.69 8.28
CA PRO A 73 -11.94 -2.60 8.67
C PRO A 73 -10.55 -2.11 8.23
N VAL A 74 -10.44 -1.55 7.02
CA VAL A 74 -9.19 -1.02 6.47
C VAL A 74 -8.74 0.23 7.24
N ILE A 75 -9.68 1.12 7.59
CA ILE A 75 -9.39 2.33 8.37
C ILE A 75 -8.81 1.95 9.74
N LEU A 76 -9.37 0.94 10.41
CA LEU A 76 -8.87 0.48 11.71
C LEU A 76 -7.48 -0.16 11.63
N ILE A 77 -7.20 -0.90 10.54
CA ILE A 77 -5.87 -1.43 10.27
C ILE A 77 -4.88 -0.28 10.07
N LEU A 78 -5.22 0.70 9.22
CA LEU A 78 -4.41 1.89 8.95
C LEU A 78 -4.01 2.65 10.22
N VAL A 79 -4.96 2.90 11.13
CA VAL A 79 -4.68 3.51 12.43
C VAL A 79 -3.67 2.66 13.22
N SER A 80 -3.86 1.35 13.23
CA SER A 80 -3.06 0.42 14.02
C SER A 80 -1.63 0.25 13.51
N VAL A 81 -1.37 0.39 12.19
CA VAL A 81 -0.02 0.27 11.60
C VAL A 81 0.92 1.32 12.21
N GLY A 82 0.48 2.57 12.33
CA GLY A 82 1.30 3.64 12.89
C GLY A 82 1.75 3.33 14.33
N GLY A 83 0.80 2.94 15.18
CA GLY A 83 1.08 2.54 16.56
C GLY A 83 1.96 1.30 16.67
N LEU A 84 1.73 0.30 15.78
CA LEU A 84 2.56 -0.91 15.70
C LEU A 84 4.02 -0.57 15.43
N ILE A 85 4.31 0.26 14.42
CA ILE A 85 5.69 0.65 14.09
C ILE A 85 6.36 1.33 15.28
N ALA A 86 5.69 2.28 15.94
CA ALA A 86 6.28 2.96 17.09
C ALA A 86 6.50 2.02 18.28
N SER A 87 5.57 1.09 18.53
CA SER A 87 5.73 0.06 19.56
C SER A 87 6.92 -0.87 19.27
N TRP A 88 7.20 -1.15 18.01
CA TRP A 88 8.33 -1.97 17.60
C TRP A 88 9.66 -1.20 17.64
N MET A 89 9.64 0.12 17.46
CA MET A 89 10.80 0.96 17.71
C MET A 89 11.12 1.02 19.20
N ILE A 90 10.13 1.34 20.05
CA ILE A 90 10.37 1.45 21.51
C ILE A 90 10.82 0.15 22.15
N SER A 91 10.35 -0.99 21.64
CA SER A 91 10.80 -2.30 22.12
C SER A 91 12.21 -2.68 21.67
N GLY A 92 12.70 -2.10 20.58
CA GLY A 92 13.90 -2.57 19.88
C GLY A 92 13.63 -3.70 18.88
N THR A 93 12.37 -4.07 18.60
CA THR A 93 12.01 -5.12 17.63
C THR A 93 12.47 -4.81 16.20
N ILE A 94 12.13 -3.63 15.66
CA ILE A 94 12.64 -3.20 14.35
C ILE A 94 14.16 -3.02 14.39
N PRO A 95 14.73 -2.29 15.36
CA PRO A 95 16.19 -2.18 15.53
C PRO A 95 16.92 -3.54 15.54
N TYR A 96 16.37 -4.54 16.22
CA TYR A 96 16.92 -5.90 16.30
C TYR A 96 16.97 -6.57 14.92
N MET A 97 15.89 -6.50 14.15
CA MET A 97 15.86 -7.03 12.78
C MET A 97 16.86 -6.31 11.87
N VAL A 98 16.99 -4.99 12.00
CA VAL A 98 17.98 -4.22 11.23
C VAL A 98 19.40 -4.60 11.64
N TYR A 99 19.69 -4.65 12.94
CA TYR A 99 21.00 -4.96 13.47
C TYR A 99 21.54 -6.31 12.96
N TRP A 100 20.73 -7.37 13.09
CA TRP A 100 21.09 -8.68 12.56
C TRP A 100 21.07 -8.74 11.04
N GLY A 101 20.15 -8.00 10.40
CA GLY A 101 20.15 -7.83 8.94
C GLY A 101 21.50 -7.30 8.45
N LEU A 102 22.02 -6.24 9.06
CA LEU A 102 23.30 -5.63 8.69
C LEU A 102 24.51 -6.52 9.00
N LYS A 103 24.52 -7.26 10.11
CA LYS A 103 25.61 -8.18 10.48
C LYS A 103 25.78 -9.37 9.55
N VAL A 104 24.72 -9.77 8.84
CA VAL A 104 24.73 -10.98 7.98
C VAL A 104 25.08 -10.63 6.52
N ILE A 105 25.19 -9.33 6.18
CA ILE A 105 25.40 -8.88 4.79
C ILE A 105 26.89 -8.88 4.45
N SER A 106 27.28 -9.77 3.54
CA SER A 106 28.49 -9.60 2.74
C SER A 106 28.25 -8.54 1.65
N ALA A 107 29.28 -7.77 1.34
CA ALA A 107 29.23 -6.69 0.36
C ALA A 107 28.82 -7.18 -1.06
N GLU A 108 29.20 -8.40 -1.44
CA GLU A 108 28.79 -9.06 -2.70
C GLU A 108 27.27 -9.23 -2.79
N TYR A 109 26.60 -9.41 -1.65
CA TYR A 109 25.18 -9.74 -1.59
C TYR A 109 24.31 -8.57 -1.14
N ILE A 110 24.83 -7.33 -1.09
CA ILE A 110 24.08 -6.19 -0.57
C ILE A 110 22.77 -5.94 -1.32
N LEU A 111 22.73 -6.08 -2.64
CA LEU A 111 21.53 -5.80 -3.43
C LEU A 111 20.44 -6.84 -3.18
N ILE A 112 20.79 -8.13 -3.22
CA ILE A 112 19.83 -9.21 -2.92
C ILE A 112 19.43 -9.17 -1.45
N ALA A 113 20.35 -8.91 -0.53
CA ALA A 113 20.03 -8.77 0.88
C ALA A 113 19.09 -7.57 1.12
N ALA A 114 19.34 -6.42 0.48
CA ALA A 114 18.47 -5.27 0.58
C ALA A 114 17.04 -5.60 0.12
N PHE A 115 16.91 -6.30 -1.01
CA PHE A 115 15.64 -6.78 -1.53
C PHE A 115 14.92 -7.73 -0.55
N PHE A 116 15.60 -8.76 -0.04
CA PHE A 116 14.99 -9.74 0.86
C PHE A 116 14.67 -9.17 2.24
N VAL A 117 15.56 -8.36 2.81
CA VAL A 117 15.38 -7.76 4.14
C VAL A 117 14.21 -6.78 4.10
N THR A 118 14.14 -5.89 3.09
CA THR A 118 13.01 -4.96 2.97
C THR A 118 11.70 -5.69 2.66
N ALA A 119 11.75 -6.79 1.90
CA ALA A 119 10.61 -7.68 1.70
C ALA A 119 10.10 -8.25 3.02
N VAL A 120 10.96 -8.88 3.83
CA VAL A 120 10.56 -9.49 5.10
C VAL A 120 10.01 -8.44 6.06
N VAL A 121 10.68 -7.30 6.20
CA VAL A 121 10.21 -6.19 7.05
C VAL A 121 8.85 -5.69 6.55
N SER A 122 8.66 -5.56 5.25
CA SER A 122 7.39 -5.09 4.67
C SER A 122 6.25 -6.10 4.83
N VAL A 123 6.52 -7.41 4.70
CA VAL A 123 5.53 -8.45 5.02
C VAL A 123 5.09 -8.34 6.49
N CYS A 124 6.05 -8.20 7.40
CA CYS A 124 5.80 -8.13 8.85
C CYS A 124 5.11 -6.84 9.29
N THR A 125 5.39 -5.72 8.62
CA THR A 125 4.87 -4.40 9.01
C THR A 125 3.64 -3.97 8.20
N GLY A 126 3.43 -4.55 7.02
CA GLY A 126 2.38 -4.15 6.10
C GLY A 126 2.59 -2.76 5.51
N THR A 127 3.84 -2.32 5.35
CA THR A 127 4.07 -1.00 4.77
C THR A 127 5.36 -0.93 3.98
N SER A 128 5.22 -0.65 2.68
CA SER A 128 6.34 -0.34 1.80
C SER A 128 7.07 0.94 2.24
N TRP A 129 6.33 1.98 2.65
CA TRP A 129 6.88 3.27 3.10
C TRP A 129 7.67 3.11 4.40
N GLY A 130 7.10 2.42 5.39
CA GLY A 130 7.79 2.16 6.66
C GLY A 130 9.06 1.32 6.46
N SER A 131 9.01 0.31 5.58
CA SER A 131 10.16 -0.55 5.30
C SER A 131 11.29 0.18 4.59
N ALA A 132 10.97 0.96 3.55
CA ALA A 132 11.96 1.79 2.85
C ALA A 132 12.55 2.87 3.79
N GLY A 133 11.71 3.48 4.62
CA GLY A 133 12.10 4.53 5.56
C GLY A 133 12.86 4.08 6.80
N THR A 134 12.92 2.78 7.08
CA THR A 134 13.61 2.19 8.23
C THR A 134 14.85 1.42 7.77
N VAL A 135 14.70 0.13 7.50
CA VAL A 135 15.79 -0.74 7.06
C VAL A 135 16.32 -0.34 5.69
N GLY A 136 15.46 0.18 4.81
CA GLY A 136 15.88 0.70 3.50
C GLY A 136 16.91 1.82 3.59
N VAL A 137 16.71 2.81 4.46
CA VAL A 137 17.68 3.90 4.69
C VAL A 137 19.01 3.36 5.22
N ALA A 138 18.98 2.41 6.15
CA ALA A 138 20.21 1.77 6.65
C ALA A 138 20.98 1.07 5.52
N LEU A 139 20.26 0.30 4.69
CA LEU A 139 20.82 -0.41 3.54
C LEU A 139 21.39 0.56 2.50
N MET A 140 20.79 1.74 2.30
CA MET A 140 21.36 2.80 1.47
C MET A 140 22.67 3.36 2.06
N GLY A 141 22.74 3.53 3.38
CA GLY A 141 23.97 3.90 4.07
C GLY A 141 25.09 2.87 3.90
N VAL A 142 24.74 1.58 3.93
CA VAL A 142 25.65 0.46 3.67
C VAL A 142 26.14 0.49 2.23
N ALA A 143 25.22 0.57 1.26
CA ALA A 143 25.54 0.58 -0.16
C ALA A 143 26.47 1.75 -0.52
N ALA A 144 26.26 2.92 0.10
CA ALA A 144 27.15 4.08 -0.05
C ALA A 144 28.55 3.84 0.50
N GLY A 145 28.69 3.08 1.59
CA GLY A 145 30.00 2.74 2.16
C GLY A 145 30.75 1.65 1.38
N LEU A 146 30.02 0.81 0.63
CA LEU A 146 30.57 -0.26 -0.22
C LEU A 146 30.88 0.19 -1.65
N ASP A 147 30.64 1.47 -1.97
CA ASP A 147 30.71 2.04 -3.32
C ASP A 147 29.86 1.26 -4.36
N VAL A 148 28.73 0.72 -3.90
CA VAL A 148 27.76 0.02 -4.74
C VAL A 148 26.82 1.03 -5.37
N SER A 149 26.36 0.76 -6.59
CA SER A 149 25.37 1.60 -7.27
C SER A 149 24.17 1.88 -6.36
N LEU A 150 24.05 3.14 -5.92
CA LEU A 150 22.94 3.59 -5.10
C LEU A 150 21.60 3.47 -5.83
N ALA A 151 21.60 3.62 -7.16
CA ALA A 151 20.44 3.36 -8.00
C ALA A 151 19.96 1.90 -7.89
N ALA A 152 20.88 0.94 -7.97
CA ALA A 152 20.56 -0.47 -7.82
C ALA A 152 20.13 -0.82 -6.40
N ALA A 153 20.80 -0.27 -5.39
CA ALA A 153 20.44 -0.46 -3.98
C ALA A 153 19.03 0.10 -3.67
N ALA A 154 18.73 1.31 -4.13
CA ALA A 154 17.41 1.91 -3.97
C ALA A 154 16.33 1.09 -4.70
N GLY A 155 16.61 0.61 -5.92
CA GLY A 155 15.69 -0.25 -6.67
C GLY A 155 15.44 -1.60 -5.99
N ALA A 156 16.45 -2.20 -5.36
CA ALA A 156 16.31 -3.38 -4.51
C ALA A 156 15.45 -3.11 -3.27
N VAL A 157 15.72 -2.01 -2.57
CA VAL A 157 14.94 -1.60 -1.40
C VAL A 157 13.47 -1.40 -1.76
N VAL A 158 13.19 -0.63 -2.82
CA VAL A 158 11.83 -0.38 -3.31
C VAL A 158 11.16 -1.68 -3.76
N SER A 159 11.86 -2.52 -4.52
CA SER A 159 11.32 -3.80 -4.99
C SER A 159 10.90 -4.70 -3.83
N GLY A 160 11.73 -4.82 -2.80
CA GLY A 160 11.44 -5.66 -1.65
C GLY A 160 10.31 -5.07 -0.80
N ALA A 161 10.37 -3.76 -0.54
CA ALA A 161 9.34 -3.05 0.19
C ALA A 161 7.95 -3.23 -0.44
N TYR A 162 7.83 -3.09 -1.76
CA TYR A 162 6.55 -3.29 -2.45
C TYR A 162 6.19 -4.75 -2.66
N PHE A 163 7.15 -5.68 -2.74
CA PHE A 163 6.83 -7.11 -2.70
C PHE A 163 6.12 -7.47 -1.40
N GLY A 164 6.71 -7.08 -0.26
CA GLY A 164 6.18 -7.46 1.04
C GLY A 164 4.83 -6.80 1.34
N ASP A 165 4.64 -5.58 0.85
CA ASP A 165 3.38 -4.83 0.97
C ASP A 165 2.23 -5.64 0.37
N LYS A 166 2.36 -6.07 -0.89
CA LYS A 166 1.33 -6.78 -1.67
C LYS A 166 0.86 -8.13 -1.10
N ILE A 167 1.69 -8.77 -0.31
CA ILE A 167 1.39 -10.08 0.26
C ILE A 167 1.10 -10.00 1.76
N SER A 168 1.21 -8.80 2.35
CA SER A 168 0.93 -8.60 3.76
C SER A 168 -0.56 -8.38 3.98
N PRO A 169 -1.21 -9.16 4.86
CA PRO A 169 -2.58 -8.86 5.28
C PRO A 169 -2.66 -7.61 6.16
N LEU A 170 -1.52 -7.01 6.51
CA LEU A 170 -1.46 -5.74 7.25
C LEU A 170 -1.44 -4.52 6.31
N SER A 171 -1.15 -4.71 5.01
CA SER A 171 -0.95 -3.60 4.09
C SER A 171 -2.22 -2.84 3.78
N ASP A 172 -2.12 -1.51 3.74
CA ASP A 172 -3.24 -0.65 3.43
C ASP A 172 -3.77 -0.91 2.02
N SER A 173 -2.89 -0.92 1.02
CA SER A 173 -3.23 -1.13 -0.39
C SER A 173 -3.83 -2.52 -0.62
N THR A 174 -3.23 -3.56 -0.04
CA THR A 174 -3.69 -4.96 -0.09
C THR A 174 -5.00 -5.19 0.65
N ASN A 175 -5.29 -4.41 1.69
CA ASN A 175 -6.62 -4.38 2.31
C ASN A 175 -7.62 -3.56 1.51
N PHE A 176 -7.16 -2.54 0.80
CA PHE A 176 -8.00 -1.59 0.10
C PHE A 176 -8.51 -2.11 -1.25
N ALA A 177 -7.63 -2.70 -2.06
CA ALA A 177 -7.97 -3.29 -3.37
C ALA A 177 -9.13 -4.30 -3.30
N PRO A 178 -9.19 -5.27 -2.37
CA PRO A 178 -10.32 -6.20 -2.26
C PRO A 178 -11.62 -5.51 -1.86
N VAL A 179 -11.58 -4.46 -1.03
CA VAL A 179 -12.78 -3.71 -0.63
C VAL A 179 -13.40 -2.98 -1.83
N VAL A 180 -12.59 -2.27 -2.61
CA VAL A 180 -13.10 -1.50 -3.77
C VAL A 180 -13.50 -2.39 -4.94
N SER A 181 -12.89 -3.57 -5.08
CA SER A 181 -13.24 -4.55 -6.11
C SER A 181 -14.33 -5.53 -5.68
N GLY A 182 -14.68 -5.60 -4.39
CA GLY A 182 -15.70 -6.50 -3.84
C GLY A 182 -15.29 -7.97 -3.84
N THR A 183 -14.09 -8.26 -3.33
CA THR A 183 -13.61 -9.62 -2.99
C THR A 183 -13.11 -9.62 -1.53
N THR A 184 -12.64 -10.77 -1.03
CA THR A 184 -12.10 -10.88 0.32
C THR A 184 -10.58 -10.73 0.34
N LEU A 185 -10.02 -10.25 1.46
CA LEU A 185 -8.57 -10.05 1.63
C LEU A 185 -7.76 -11.30 1.30
N TYR A 186 -8.15 -12.46 1.84
CA TYR A 186 -7.38 -13.69 1.63
C TYR A 186 -7.50 -14.23 0.21
N GLU A 187 -8.67 -14.11 -0.43
CA GLU A 187 -8.80 -14.46 -1.86
C GLU A 187 -7.95 -13.56 -2.74
N HIS A 188 -7.91 -12.26 -2.42
CA HIS A 188 -7.03 -11.30 -3.06
C HIS A 188 -5.56 -11.70 -2.91
N ILE A 189 -5.03 -11.85 -1.68
CA ILE A 189 -3.61 -12.20 -1.45
C ILE A 189 -3.24 -13.51 -2.16
N GLN A 190 -4.09 -14.53 -2.08
CA GLN A 190 -3.84 -15.80 -2.78
C GLN A 190 -3.77 -15.61 -4.29
N HIS A 191 -4.65 -14.76 -4.86
CA HIS A 191 -4.67 -14.48 -6.29
C HIS A 191 -3.50 -13.59 -6.74
N MET A 192 -3.03 -12.70 -5.87
CA MET A 192 -1.85 -11.85 -6.08
C MET A 192 -0.55 -12.64 -6.24
N LEU A 193 -0.45 -13.82 -5.62
CA LEU A 193 0.75 -14.67 -5.73
C LEU A 193 1.06 -15.06 -7.18
N TYR A 194 0.05 -15.16 -8.05
CA TYR A 194 0.26 -15.45 -9.47
C TYR A 194 1.16 -14.42 -10.14
N THR A 195 0.99 -13.13 -9.88
CA THR A 195 1.76 -12.06 -10.54
C THR A 195 2.98 -11.63 -9.70
N THR A 196 2.85 -11.70 -8.38
CA THR A 196 3.86 -11.20 -7.43
C THR A 196 5.03 -12.17 -7.26
N LEU A 197 4.79 -13.47 -7.17
CA LEU A 197 5.83 -14.46 -6.94
C LEU A 197 6.77 -14.66 -8.15
N PRO A 198 6.29 -14.70 -9.40
CA PRO A 198 7.18 -14.72 -10.56
C PRO A 198 8.05 -13.47 -10.66
N GLY A 199 7.49 -12.29 -10.36
CA GLY A 199 8.25 -11.04 -10.25
C GLY A 199 9.37 -11.15 -9.20
N PHE A 200 9.07 -11.74 -8.04
CA PHE A 200 10.04 -11.91 -6.95
C PHE A 200 11.22 -12.78 -7.34
N VAL A 201 10.95 -13.87 -8.09
CA VAL A 201 12.00 -14.75 -8.62
C VAL A 201 12.88 -13.99 -9.61
N ILE A 202 12.30 -13.22 -10.53
CA ILE A 202 13.05 -12.42 -11.50
C ILE A 202 13.90 -11.36 -10.79
N ALA A 203 13.32 -10.62 -9.85
CA ALA A 203 14.03 -9.61 -9.05
C ALA A 203 15.20 -10.23 -8.27
N SER A 204 14.99 -11.39 -7.66
CA SER A 204 16.04 -12.14 -6.94
C SER A 204 17.21 -12.48 -7.86
N VAL A 205 16.93 -12.99 -9.06
CA VAL A 205 17.97 -13.31 -10.06
C VAL A 205 18.72 -12.05 -10.47
N VAL A 206 18.01 -10.97 -10.79
CA VAL A 206 18.64 -9.70 -11.20
C VAL A 206 19.55 -9.15 -10.10
N PHE A 207 19.07 -9.06 -8.86
CA PHE A 207 19.88 -8.49 -7.77
C PHE A 207 21.03 -9.38 -7.33
N PHE A 208 20.90 -10.71 -7.47
CA PHE A 208 22.00 -11.64 -7.24
C PHE A 208 23.16 -11.37 -8.20
N PHE A 209 22.90 -11.35 -9.51
CA PHE A 209 23.96 -11.15 -10.51
C PHE A 209 24.46 -9.70 -10.55
N ALA A 210 23.59 -8.71 -10.34
CA ALA A 210 24.00 -7.31 -10.26
C ALA A 210 24.98 -7.04 -9.11
N GLY A 211 24.82 -7.74 -7.97
CA GLY A 211 25.72 -7.64 -6.82
C GLY A 211 27.11 -8.24 -7.08
N GLN A 212 27.20 -9.24 -7.95
CA GLN A 212 28.47 -9.91 -8.31
C GLN A 212 29.30 -9.16 -9.36
N SER A 213 28.76 -8.10 -9.97
CA SER A 213 29.40 -7.44 -11.12
C SER A 213 30.41 -6.36 -10.74
N ALA A 214 30.54 -6.06 -9.45
CA ALA A 214 31.38 -4.98 -8.95
C ALA A 214 32.58 -5.59 -8.22
N ASP A 215 33.78 -5.05 -8.46
CA ASP A 215 35.07 -5.43 -7.85
C ASP A 215 35.11 -5.12 -6.32
N ILE A 216 34.10 -5.58 -5.58
CA ILE A 216 33.85 -5.26 -4.17
C ILE A 216 34.51 -6.30 -3.24
N ALA A 217 35.09 -7.36 -3.80
CA ALA A 217 35.67 -8.47 -3.04
C ALA A 217 36.80 -8.08 -2.06
N ASN A 218 37.32 -6.85 -2.13
CA ASN A 218 38.38 -6.33 -1.26
C ASN A 218 37.99 -5.09 -0.42
N VAL A 219 36.71 -4.70 -0.38
CA VAL A 219 36.27 -3.59 0.48
C VAL A 219 36.03 -4.13 1.88
N GLY A 220 36.77 -3.62 2.88
CA GLY A 220 36.55 -3.95 4.30
C GLY A 220 35.15 -3.57 4.78
N GLU A 221 34.80 -3.88 6.04
CA GLU A 221 33.48 -3.51 6.55
C GLU A 221 33.25 -2.00 6.43
N PRO A 222 32.16 -1.57 5.74
CA PRO A 222 31.92 -0.16 5.48
C PRO A 222 31.72 0.60 6.80
N GLU A 223 32.51 1.64 7.03
CA GLU A 223 32.55 2.42 8.28
C GLU A 223 31.16 2.86 8.76
N LYS A 224 30.28 3.23 7.82
CA LYS A 224 28.88 3.58 8.12
C LYS A 224 28.08 2.45 8.76
N VAL A 225 28.29 1.20 8.37
CA VAL A 225 27.61 0.05 8.98
C VAL A 225 28.07 -0.14 10.40
N THR A 226 29.38 -0.08 10.62
CA THR A 226 29.96 -0.14 11.96
C THR A 226 29.41 0.97 12.85
N GLN A 227 29.26 2.19 12.32
CA GLN A 227 28.65 3.32 13.05
C GLN A 227 27.16 3.12 13.34
N ILE A 228 26.37 2.60 12.39
CA ILE A 228 24.95 2.27 12.62
C ILE A 228 24.83 1.18 13.69
N LEU A 229 25.59 0.09 13.55
CA LEU A 229 25.58 -1.03 14.51
C LEU A 229 26.00 -0.56 15.91
N ALA A 230 27.06 0.25 16.01
CA ALA A 230 27.51 0.82 17.28
C ALA A 230 26.47 1.76 17.90
N GLY A 231 25.80 2.58 17.10
CA GLY A 231 24.72 3.45 17.56
C GLY A 231 23.46 2.70 17.98
N LEU A 232 23.20 1.53 17.40
CA LEU A 232 22.10 0.66 17.84
C LEU A 232 22.47 -0.08 19.13
N ASP A 233 23.70 -0.61 19.23
CA ASP A 233 24.22 -1.29 20.43
C ASP A 233 24.32 -0.34 21.64
N SER A 234 24.56 0.96 21.41
CA SER A 234 24.60 1.93 22.52
C SER A 234 23.21 2.30 23.06
N LEU A 235 22.15 2.07 22.28
CA LEU A 235 20.78 2.45 22.62
C LEU A 235 19.93 1.27 23.10
N TYR A 236 20.11 0.08 22.52
CA TYR A 236 19.23 -1.06 22.73
C TYR A 236 19.94 -2.27 23.32
N ASP A 237 19.27 -2.91 24.29
CA ASP A 237 19.64 -4.23 24.76
C ASP A 237 18.95 -5.29 23.89
N PHE A 238 19.71 -5.88 22.96
CA PHE A 238 19.17 -6.86 22.02
C PHE A 238 18.97 -8.24 22.65
N ASN A 239 17.74 -8.73 22.60
CA ASN A 239 17.34 -10.04 23.10
C ASN A 239 16.50 -10.79 22.04
N ILE A 240 16.64 -12.11 21.97
CA ILE A 240 15.86 -12.95 21.04
C ILE A 240 14.34 -12.81 21.22
N LEU A 241 13.87 -12.44 22.42
CA LEU A 241 12.45 -12.18 22.69
C LEU A 241 11.87 -11.05 21.83
N LEU A 242 12.72 -10.16 21.30
CA LEU A 242 12.31 -9.08 20.40
C LEU A 242 11.76 -9.59 19.07
N ILE A 243 11.96 -10.88 18.72
CA ILE A 243 11.35 -11.47 17.53
C ILE A 243 9.90 -11.94 17.75
N ILE A 244 9.41 -11.97 18.99
CA ILE A 244 8.07 -12.49 19.28
C ILE A 244 6.96 -11.64 18.62
N PRO A 245 6.98 -10.29 18.66
CA PRO A 245 5.97 -9.49 17.97
C PRO A 245 5.84 -9.78 16.46
N PRO A 246 6.91 -9.82 15.63
CA PRO A 246 6.77 -10.16 14.22
C PRO A 246 6.35 -11.62 14.02
N VAL A 247 6.84 -12.56 14.83
CA VAL A 247 6.39 -13.97 14.76
C VAL A 247 4.89 -14.09 15.04
N MET A 248 4.36 -13.34 16.01
CA MET A 248 2.92 -13.31 16.31
C MET A 248 2.10 -12.83 15.11
N ILE A 249 2.56 -11.77 14.43
CA ILE A 249 1.92 -11.26 13.21
C ILE A 249 1.96 -12.29 12.09
N LEU A 250 3.14 -12.85 11.80
CA LEU A 250 3.31 -13.84 10.73
C LEU A 250 2.48 -15.10 10.99
N TRP A 251 2.50 -15.61 12.22
CA TRP A 251 1.66 -16.74 12.63
C TRP A 251 0.17 -16.45 12.45
N GLY A 252 -0.28 -15.26 12.86
CA GLY A 252 -1.66 -14.83 12.72
C GLY A 252 -2.10 -14.69 11.26
N ALA A 253 -1.22 -14.13 10.41
CA ALA A 253 -1.41 -14.04 8.96
C ALA A 253 -1.57 -15.41 8.32
N LEU A 254 -0.67 -16.35 8.62
CA LEU A 254 -0.66 -17.72 8.09
C LEU A 254 -1.88 -18.53 8.56
N THR A 255 -2.33 -18.31 9.81
CA THR A 255 -3.51 -18.98 10.39
C THR A 255 -4.83 -18.26 10.11
N LYS A 256 -4.81 -17.21 9.27
CA LYS A 256 -5.98 -16.41 8.85
C LYS A 256 -6.76 -15.79 10.03
N LYS A 257 -6.05 -15.42 11.10
CA LYS A 257 -6.64 -14.76 12.27
C LYS A 257 -6.94 -13.28 11.96
N PRO A 258 -7.92 -12.67 12.64
CA PRO A 258 -8.26 -11.26 12.42
C PRO A 258 -7.04 -10.35 12.66
N VAL A 259 -6.71 -9.55 11.65
CA VAL A 259 -5.52 -8.70 11.60
C VAL A 259 -5.49 -7.66 12.73
N LEU A 260 -6.59 -6.95 12.95
CA LEU A 260 -6.65 -5.85 13.92
C LEU A 260 -6.31 -6.29 15.36
N PRO A 261 -6.94 -7.34 15.94
CA PRO A 261 -6.55 -7.87 17.25
C PRO A 261 -5.08 -8.29 17.34
N LEU A 262 -4.53 -8.89 16.27
CA LEU A 262 -3.11 -9.29 16.24
C LEU A 262 -2.19 -8.07 16.31
N MET A 263 -2.49 -7.02 15.56
CA MET A 263 -1.70 -5.78 15.57
C MET A 263 -1.72 -5.11 16.94
N LEU A 264 -2.89 -5.02 17.58
CA LEU A 264 -3.02 -4.46 18.92
C LEU A 264 -2.29 -5.31 19.96
N GLY A 265 -2.42 -6.64 19.86
CA GLY A 265 -1.71 -7.59 20.74
C GLY A 265 -0.19 -7.53 20.57
N ALA A 266 0.30 -7.51 19.33
CA ALA A 266 1.72 -7.38 19.04
C ALA A 266 2.28 -6.03 19.50
N SER A 267 1.49 -4.96 19.37
CA SER A 267 1.88 -3.62 19.85
C SER A 267 1.95 -3.56 21.39
N ALA A 268 0.96 -4.13 22.07
CA ALA A 268 0.94 -4.20 23.52
C ALA A 268 2.12 -5.04 24.05
N LEU A 269 2.40 -6.18 23.42
CA LEU A 269 3.56 -7.01 23.74
C LEU A 269 4.87 -6.24 23.51
N ALA A 270 5.00 -5.51 22.41
CA ALA A 270 6.18 -4.72 22.14
C ALA A 270 6.38 -3.62 23.19
N ILE A 271 5.32 -2.92 23.62
CA ILE A 271 5.43 -1.94 24.72
C ILE A 271 5.92 -2.62 26.01
N VAL A 272 5.41 -3.80 26.35
CA VAL A 272 5.90 -4.58 27.51
C VAL A 272 7.37 -4.94 27.37
N LEU A 273 7.82 -5.37 26.18
CA LEU A 273 9.23 -5.64 25.92
C LEU A 273 10.09 -4.36 26.02
N GLY A 274 9.59 -3.21 25.57
CA GLY A 274 10.26 -1.91 25.75
C GLY A 274 10.40 -1.51 27.21
N MET A 275 9.44 -1.87 28.06
CA MET A 275 9.53 -1.65 29.51
C MET A 275 10.54 -2.59 30.17
N VAL A 276 10.46 -3.90 29.86
CA VAL A 276 11.24 -4.93 30.55
C VAL A 276 12.69 -4.96 30.07
N LEU A 277 12.92 -4.83 28.77
CA LEU A 277 14.25 -4.97 28.16
C LEU A 277 14.94 -3.62 27.96
N GLN A 278 14.21 -2.57 27.61
CA GLN A 278 14.80 -1.26 27.29
C GLN A 278 14.65 -0.23 28.42
N GLY A 279 13.92 -0.55 29.49
CA GLY A 279 13.75 0.33 30.65
C GLY A 279 12.86 1.56 30.42
N PHE A 280 12.04 1.58 29.35
CA PHE A 280 11.08 2.66 29.15
C PHE A 280 9.91 2.56 30.15
N SER A 281 9.36 3.70 30.55
CA SER A 281 8.12 3.74 31.33
C SER A 281 6.90 3.44 30.45
N LEU A 282 5.79 3.01 31.08
CA LEU A 282 4.52 2.83 30.37
C LEU A 282 4.04 4.13 29.69
N GLN A 283 4.27 5.28 30.34
CA GLN A 283 3.94 6.59 29.79
C GLN A 283 4.71 6.87 28.49
N GLN A 284 6.01 6.61 28.46
CA GLN A 284 6.82 6.73 27.23
C GLN A 284 6.38 5.73 26.17
N GLY A 285 6.00 4.51 26.58
CA GLY A 285 5.34 3.51 25.74
C GLY A 285 4.14 4.05 24.97
N PHE A 286 3.20 4.66 25.69
CA PHE A 286 1.98 5.22 25.13
C PHE A 286 2.22 6.49 24.33
N GLN A 287 3.14 7.34 24.79
CA GLN A 287 3.55 8.54 24.04
C GLN A 287 4.11 8.13 22.68
N ALA A 288 5.04 7.17 22.64
CA ALA A 288 5.57 6.65 21.38
C ALA A 288 4.47 6.05 20.50
N TYR A 289 3.57 5.25 21.09
CA TYR A 289 2.46 4.63 20.34
C TYR A 289 1.56 5.67 19.63
N VAL A 290 1.28 6.81 20.27
CA VAL A 290 0.40 7.85 19.73
C VAL A 290 1.16 8.82 18.82
N ASP A 291 2.23 9.43 19.31
CA ASP A 291 2.95 10.52 18.65
C ASP A 291 4.04 10.04 17.69
N GLY A 292 4.47 8.78 17.85
CA GLY A 292 5.61 8.20 17.15
C GLY A 292 6.83 8.06 18.06
N PHE A 293 7.71 7.13 17.71
CA PHE A 293 8.97 6.98 18.43
C PHE A 293 9.92 8.13 18.07
N ASN A 294 10.62 8.65 19.07
CA ASN A 294 11.67 9.64 18.89
C ASN A 294 12.87 9.29 19.76
N VAL A 295 14.09 9.39 19.21
CA VAL A 295 15.34 9.16 19.94
C VAL A 295 15.48 10.04 21.19
N ALA A 296 14.82 11.20 21.26
CA ALA A 296 14.76 12.03 22.46
C ALA A 296 14.14 11.30 23.69
N LEU A 297 13.37 10.22 23.46
CA LEU A 297 12.90 9.35 24.56
C LEU A 297 14.05 8.64 25.27
N PHE A 298 15.17 8.38 24.59
CA PHE A 298 16.40 7.86 25.22
C PHE A 298 17.03 8.90 26.15
N GLU A 299 17.12 10.16 25.72
CA GLU A 299 17.59 11.25 26.59
C GLU A 299 16.69 11.42 27.80
N ALA A 300 15.37 11.35 27.61
CA ALA A 300 14.38 11.49 28.68
C ALA A 300 14.49 10.40 29.76
N LYS A 301 15.08 9.24 29.45
CA LYS A 301 15.41 8.19 30.44
C LYS A 301 16.87 8.22 30.91
N GLY A 302 17.66 9.20 30.50
CA GLY A 302 19.05 9.39 30.92
C GLY A 302 20.09 8.64 30.08
N THR A 303 19.72 8.11 28.90
CA THR A 303 20.68 7.55 27.94
C THR A 303 21.22 8.65 27.04
N ALA A 304 22.53 8.83 27.02
CA ALA A 304 23.18 9.81 26.14
C ALA A 304 23.00 9.39 24.67
N ILE A 305 22.58 10.35 23.83
CA ILE A 305 22.47 10.17 22.38
C ILE A 305 23.62 10.86 21.63
N ASP A 306 24.62 11.36 22.36
CA ASP A 306 25.79 12.02 21.82
C ASP A 306 26.58 11.05 20.92
N GLY A 307 26.88 11.46 19.69
CA GLY A 307 27.63 10.65 18.72
C GLY A 307 26.78 9.77 17.81
N LEU A 308 25.45 9.80 17.90
CA LEU A 308 24.58 9.16 16.90
C LEU A 308 24.69 9.88 15.55
N ILE A 309 24.97 9.12 14.50
CA ILE A 309 24.89 9.64 13.14
C ILE A 309 23.43 9.89 12.73
N PRO A 310 23.15 10.85 11.83
CA PRO A 310 21.78 11.19 11.41
C PRO A 310 20.96 10.00 10.89
N ASP A 311 21.62 9.01 10.28
CA ASP A 311 20.99 7.80 9.75
C ASP A 311 20.32 6.95 10.84
N VAL A 312 20.93 6.85 12.03
CA VAL A 312 20.34 6.13 13.17
C VAL A 312 19.08 6.85 13.66
N SER A 313 19.13 8.17 13.79
CA SER A 313 17.97 8.98 14.19
C SER A 313 16.83 8.90 13.16
N LYS A 314 17.15 8.95 11.85
CA LYS A 314 16.15 8.78 10.78
C LYS A 314 15.54 7.38 10.76
N LEU A 315 16.33 6.37 11.07
CA LEU A 315 15.87 4.99 11.17
C LEU A 315 14.89 4.82 12.32
N LEU A 316 15.22 5.37 13.50
CA LEU A 316 14.45 5.18 14.71
C LEU A 316 13.21 6.07 14.78
N ASN A 317 13.28 7.32 14.33
CA ASN A 317 12.21 8.30 14.46
C ASN A 317 11.03 8.01 13.51
N ARG A 318 10.14 7.09 13.88
CA ARG A 318 9.06 6.56 13.02
C ARG A 318 7.82 6.16 13.82
N GLY A 319 6.73 5.96 13.08
CA GLY A 319 5.46 5.44 13.59
C GLY A 319 4.60 6.49 14.27
N GLY A 320 3.67 6.02 15.10
CA GLY A 320 2.67 6.81 15.80
C GLY A 320 1.31 6.73 15.11
N LEU A 321 0.22 6.68 15.89
CA LEU A 321 -1.14 6.72 15.35
C LEU A 321 -1.36 7.92 14.42
N PHE A 322 -0.78 9.09 14.75
CA PHE A 322 -0.93 10.30 13.94
C PHE A 322 -0.26 10.23 12.57
N SER A 323 0.75 9.36 12.41
CA SER A 323 1.48 9.24 11.14
C SER A 323 0.61 8.76 9.97
N MET A 324 -0.52 8.09 10.26
CA MET A 324 -1.44 7.55 9.25
C MET A 324 -2.72 8.37 9.07
N MET A 325 -2.89 9.48 9.81
CA MET A 325 -4.13 10.27 9.79
C MET A 325 -4.41 10.97 8.45
N SER A 326 -3.37 11.40 7.73
CA SER A 326 -3.52 11.96 6.38
C SER A 326 -4.10 10.94 5.41
N THR A 327 -3.61 9.70 5.47
CA THR A 327 -4.09 8.58 4.68
C THR A 327 -5.55 8.24 4.98
N ILE A 328 -5.92 8.24 6.26
CA ILE A 328 -7.31 7.98 6.68
C ILE A 328 -8.24 9.08 6.15
N LEU A 329 -7.84 10.35 6.27
CA LEU A 329 -8.62 11.48 5.74
C LEU A 329 -8.89 11.33 4.23
N LEU A 330 -7.87 10.93 3.48
CA LEU A 330 -8.01 10.66 2.05
C LEU A 330 -9.06 9.57 1.77
N VAL A 331 -9.04 8.47 2.53
CA VAL A 331 -10.07 7.41 2.42
C VAL A 331 -11.46 7.99 2.70
N PHE A 332 -11.63 8.80 3.74
CA PHE A 332 -12.92 9.43 4.02
C PHE A 332 -13.42 10.29 2.84
N CYS A 333 -12.57 11.14 2.27
CA CYS A 333 -12.92 11.99 1.13
C CYS A 333 -13.24 11.17 -0.13
N ALA A 334 -12.45 10.13 -0.40
CA ALA A 334 -12.61 9.28 -1.59
C ALA A 334 -13.91 8.46 -1.54
N PHE A 335 -14.25 7.86 -0.39
CA PHE A 335 -15.50 7.11 -0.22
C PHE A 335 -16.72 8.03 -0.17
N SER A 336 -16.55 9.28 0.27
CA SER A 336 -17.60 10.28 0.16
C SER A 336 -17.95 10.54 -1.31
N PHE A 337 -16.96 10.76 -2.17
CA PHE A 337 -17.19 10.87 -3.61
C PHE A 337 -17.78 9.58 -4.21
N ALA A 338 -17.20 8.42 -3.93
CA ALA A 338 -17.64 7.14 -4.47
C ALA A 338 -19.07 6.78 -4.05
N GLY A 339 -19.46 7.09 -2.80
CA GLY A 339 -20.82 6.90 -2.31
C GLY A 339 -21.84 7.66 -3.12
N VAL A 340 -21.65 8.97 -3.27
CA VAL A 340 -22.57 9.80 -4.05
C VAL A 340 -22.58 9.40 -5.53
N LEU A 341 -21.41 9.08 -6.11
CA LEU A 341 -21.32 8.64 -7.49
C LEU A 341 -22.08 7.33 -7.73
N SER A 342 -21.95 6.37 -6.81
CA SER A 342 -22.64 5.08 -6.90
C SER A 342 -24.16 5.23 -6.80
N LEU A 343 -24.65 6.14 -5.96
CA LEU A 343 -26.08 6.46 -5.82
C LEU A 343 -26.72 6.92 -7.13
N THR A 344 -26.00 7.70 -7.93
CA THR A 344 -26.55 8.21 -9.21
C THR A 344 -26.67 7.13 -10.30
N GLY A 345 -26.02 5.98 -10.15
CA GLY A 345 -25.93 4.98 -11.22
C GLY A 345 -25.10 5.42 -12.43
N ALA A 346 -24.38 6.56 -12.34
CA ALA A 346 -23.53 7.08 -13.40
C ALA A 346 -22.47 6.07 -13.87
N LEU A 347 -21.90 5.30 -12.93
CA LEU A 347 -20.94 4.23 -13.24
C LEU A 347 -21.53 3.21 -14.22
N ASN A 348 -22.78 2.80 -14.04
CA ASN A 348 -23.44 1.81 -14.90
C ASN A 348 -23.64 2.34 -16.34
N VAL A 349 -23.95 3.63 -16.48
CA VAL A 349 -24.15 4.28 -17.79
C VAL A 349 -22.84 4.41 -18.54
N VAL A 350 -21.77 4.84 -17.86
CA VAL A 350 -20.43 4.92 -18.45
C VAL A 350 -19.97 3.53 -18.88
N LEU A 351 -20.12 2.53 -18.00
CA LEU A 351 -19.75 1.15 -18.28
C LEU A 351 -20.51 0.52 -19.44
N GLY A 352 -21.80 0.79 -19.58
CA GLY A 352 -22.61 0.26 -20.67
C GLY A 352 -22.04 0.62 -22.04
N ARG A 353 -21.42 1.79 -22.17
CA ARG A 353 -20.81 2.25 -23.43
C ARG A 353 -19.39 1.71 -23.65
N PHE A 354 -18.60 1.58 -22.57
CA PHE A 354 -17.25 1.01 -22.63
C PHE A 354 -17.24 -0.50 -22.89
N LEU A 355 -18.22 -1.24 -22.36
CA LEU A 355 -18.30 -2.69 -22.52
C LEU A 355 -18.56 -3.14 -23.97
N HIS A 356 -19.13 -2.31 -24.83
CA HIS A 356 -19.27 -2.64 -26.27
C HIS A 356 -17.92 -2.71 -27.00
N MET A 357 -16.83 -2.19 -26.44
CA MET A 357 -15.50 -2.27 -27.05
C MET A 357 -14.68 -3.44 -26.51
N ILE A 358 -15.06 -4.01 -25.35
CA ILE A 358 -14.30 -5.05 -24.65
C ILE A 358 -14.97 -6.40 -24.90
N HIS A 359 -14.30 -7.25 -25.69
CA HIS A 359 -14.83 -8.54 -26.14
C HIS A 359 -14.09 -9.75 -25.53
N SER A 360 -12.96 -9.52 -24.85
CA SER A 360 -12.15 -10.60 -24.25
C SER A 360 -11.61 -10.24 -22.87
N THR A 361 -11.31 -11.25 -22.05
CA THR A 361 -10.71 -11.07 -20.72
C THR A 361 -9.40 -10.28 -20.77
N GLY A 362 -8.57 -10.54 -21.77
CA GLY A 362 -7.32 -9.80 -21.98
C GLY A 362 -7.55 -8.31 -22.27
N GLN A 363 -8.55 -7.98 -23.09
CA GLN A 363 -8.93 -6.58 -23.34
C GLN A 363 -9.46 -5.90 -22.08
N LEU A 364 -10.21 -6.61 -21.24
CA LEU A 364 -10.72 -6.07 -19.98
C LEU A 364 -9.59 -5.77 -18.99
N ILE A 365 -8.67 -6.73 -18.81
CA ILE A 365 -7.50 -6.56 -17.94
C ILE A 365 -6.59 -5.46 -18.46
N ALA A 366 -6.28 -5.44 -19.76
CA ALA A 366 -5.48 -4.38 -20.36
C ALA A 366 -6.13 -2.99 -20.16
N SER A 367 -7.45 -2.90 -20.35
CA SER A 367 -8.20 -1.66 -20.11
C SER A 367 -8.16 -1.24 -18.64
N THR A 368 -8.23 -2.20 -17.72
CA THR A 368 -8.11 -1.97 -16.27
C THR A 368 -6.72 -1.45 -15.92
N VAL A 369 -5.66 -2.07 -16.45
CA VAL A 369 -4.25 -1.65 -16.26
C VAL A 369 -4.06 -0.23 -16.78
N ILE A 370 -4.46 0.06 -18.02
CA ILE A 370 -4.31 1.39 -18.64
C ILE A 370 -5.05 2.45 -17.83
N ALA A 371 -6.29 2.17 -17.44
CA ALA A 371 -7.08 3.09 -16.62
C ALA A 371 -6.40 3.34 -15.27
N THR A 372 -5.92 2.30 -14.61
CA THR A 372 -5.23 2.39 -13.31
C THR A 372 -3.97 3.23 -13.41
N ILE A 373 -3.09 2.96 -14.38
CA ILE A 373 -1.87 3.76 -14.60
C ILE A 373 -2.22 5.20 -14.94
N THR A 374 -3.23 5.42 -15.77
CA THR A 374 -3.68 6.79 -16.11
C THR A 374 -4.10 7.53 -14.85
N VAL A 375 -4.82 6.87 -13.94
CA VAL A 375 -5.18 7.45 -12.65
C VAL A 375 -3.93 7.73 -11.80
N VAL A 376 -2.98 6.80 -11.68
CA VAL A 376 -1.71 7.05 -10.97
C VAL A 376 -1.02 8.31 -11.51
N PHE A 377 -0.88 8.41 -12.83
CA PHE A 377 -0.14 9.50 -13.48
C PHE A 377 -0.84 10.85 -13.34
N THR A 378 -2.17 10.86 -13.36
CA THR A 378 -2.97 12.10 -13.32
C THR A 378 -3.30 12.57 -11.91
N THR A 379 -3.42 11.64 -10.97
CA THR A 379 -3.85 11.94 -9.58
C THR A 379 -2.70 11.89 -8.58
N SER A 380 -1.54 11.35 -8.98
CA SER A 380 -0.35 11.19 -8.14
C SER A 380 -0.56 10.38 -6.86
N ASP A 381 -1.62 9.58 -6.80
CA ASP A 381 -2.05 8.85 -5.62
C ASP A 381 -2.45 7.41 -5.95
N GLY A 382 -1.77 6.46 -5.32
CA GLY A 382 -2.00 5.03 -5.54
C GLY A 382 -3.36 4.56 -5.06
N LYS A 383 -3.93 5.15 -4.01
CA LYS A 383 -5.24 4.74 -3.47
C LYS A 383 -6.36 5.14 -4.41
N LEU A 384 -6.29 6.32 -5.02
CA LEU A 384 -7.23 6.72 -6.08
C LEU A 384 -7.12 5.81 -7.30
N ALA A 385 -5.91 5.38 -7.64
CA ALA A 385 -5.68 4.42 -8.71
C ALA A 385 -6.28 3.05 -8.42
N LEU A 386 -6.43 2.63 -7.17
CA LEU A 386 -7.19 1.42 -6.83
C LEU A 386 -8.71 1.68 -6.89
N LEU A 387 -9.15 2.79 -6.30
CA LEU A 387 -10.57 3.07 -6.11
C LEU A 387 -11.32 3.28 -7.43
N ILE A 388 -10.83 4.18 -8.29
CA ILE A 388 -11.57 4.62 -9.48
C ILE A 388 -11.74 3.46 -10.48
N PRO A 389 -10.69 2.75 -10.91
CA PRO A 389 -10.82 1.59 -11.77
C PRO A 389 -11.52 0.42 -11.07
N GLY A 390 -11.32 0.25 -9.76
CA GLY A 390 -12.03 -0.77 -8.96
C GLY A 390 -13.54 -0.61 -9.06
N GLU A 391 -14.06 0.58 -8.75
CA GLU A 391 -15.50 0.87 -8.84
C GLU A 391 -15.98 0.92 -10.30
N LEU A 392 -15.16 1.43 -11.22
CA LEU A 392 -15.53 1.51 -12.62
C LEU A 392 -15.63 0.11 -13.23
N PHE A 393 -14.65 -0.77 -13.11
CA PHE A 393 -14.64 -2.03 -13.84
C PHE A 393 -15.35 -3.19 -13.11
N GLN A 394 -15.73 -3.06 -11.84
CA GLN A 394 -16.35 -4.16 -11.08
C GLN A 394 -17.50 -4.86 -11.81
N ASN A 395 -18.47 -4.09 -12.31
CA ASN A 395 -19.63 -4.66 -13.02
C ASN A 395 -19.26 -5.25 -14.38
N ALA A 396 -18.19 -4.76 -15.02
CA ALA A 396 -17.69 -5.32 -16.27
C ALA A 396 -17.12 -6.73 -16.08
N TYR A 397 -16.32 -6.94 -15.02
CA TYR A 397 -15.81 -8.28 -14.68
C TYR A 397 -16.95 -9.26 -14.41
N ARG A 398 -17.96 -8.86 -13.61
CA ARG A 398 -19.13 -9.69 -13.32
C ARG A 398 -19.91 -10.06 -14.59
N LYS A 399 -20.17 -9.10 -15.48
CA LYS A 399 -20.88 -9.34 -16.75
C LYS A 399 -20.16 -10.29 -17.70
N MET A 400 -18.82 -10.36 -17.60
CA MET A 400 -18.01 -11.30 -18.38
C MET A 400 -17.79 -12.65 -17.67
N GLY A 401 -18.50 -12.92 -16.57
CA GLY A 401 -18.38 -14.18 -15.81
C GLY A 401 -17.02 -14.34 -15.10
N LEU A 402 -16.36 -13.23 -14.77
CA LEU A 402 -15.07 -13.20 -14.09
C LEU A 402 -15.25 -12.91 -12.60
N ASP A 403 -14.50 -13.62 -11.78
CA ASP A 403 -14.42 -13.35 -10.35
C ASP A 403 -13.76 -11.98 -10.11
N THR A 404 -14.27 -11.19 -9.16
CA THR A 404 -13.79 -9.85 -8.83
C THR A 404 -12.38 -9.84 -8.26
N LYS A 405 -11.85 -10.97 -7.80
CA LYS A 405 -10.42 -11.06 -7.42
C LYS A 405 -9.46 -10.84 -8.58
N ASN A 406 -9.88 -11.07 -9.83
CA ASN A 406 -9.06 -10.70 -10.99
C ASN A 406 -8.92 -9.18 -11.12
N LEU A 407 -10.03 -8.45 -10.92
CA LEU A 407 -10.03 -7.00 -10.90
C LEU A 407 -9.16 -6.49 -9.76
N SER A 408 -9.39 -7.04 -8.56
CA SER A 408 -8.62 -6.72 -7.34
C SER A 408 -7.12 -6.85 -7.56
N ARG A 409 -6.67 -7.97 -8.14
CA ARG A 409 -5.27 -8.18 -8.47
C ARG A 409 -4.78 -7.17 -9.51
N THR A 410 -5.54 -6.96 -10.58
CA THR A 410 -5.12 -6.11 -11.70
C THR A 410 -4.96 -4.65 -11.29
N ILE A 411 -5.86 -4.11 -10.46
CA ILE A 411 -5.71 -2.74 -9.96
C ILE A 411 -4.51 -2.60 -9.04
N GLU A 412 -4.20 -3.60 -8.22
CA GLU A 412 -3.02 -3.55 -7.34
C GLU A 412 -1.69 -3.73 -8.11
N ASP A 413 -1.70 -4.57 -9.15
CA ASP A 413 -0.57 -4.75 -10.07
C ASP A 413 -0.28 -3.50 -10.93
N ALA A 414 -1.26 -2.63 -11.16
CA ALA A 414 -1.10 -1.43 -11.99
C ALA A 414 -1.10 -0.12 -11.19
N GLY A 415 -1.58 -0.14 -9.96
CA GLY A 415 -1.71 1.00 -9.07
C GLY A 415 -0.55 1.04 -8.07
N THR A 416 -0.65 0.23 -7.03
CA THR A 416 0.26 0.20 -5.88
C THR A 416 1.73 0.14 -6.28
N ILE A 417 2.09 -0.76 -7.19
CA ILE A 417 3.50 -0.96 -7.55
C ILE A 417 4.05 0.00 -8.58
N ILE A 418 3.19 0.68 -9.35
CA ILE A 418 3.61 1.66 -10.33
C ILE A 418 3.75 3.03 -9.71
N GLU A 419 2.96 3.32 -8.68
CA GLU A 419 3.04 4.56 -7.93
C GLU A 419 4.49 4.97 -7.58
N PRO A 420 5.34 4.13 -6.97
CA PRO A 420 6.73 4.52 -6.67
C PRO A 420 7.57 4.81 -7.91
N LEU A 421 7.21 4.33 -9.10
CA LEU A 421 7.99 4.53 -10.32
C LEU A 421 7.70 5.86 -11.01
N VAL A 422 6.75 6.64 -10.51
CA VAL A 422 6.34 7.90 -11.12
C VAL A 422 6.89 9.07 -10.29
N PRO A 423 7.81 9.90 -10.82
CA PRO A 423 8.55 10.90 -10.04
C PRO A 423 7.71 11.95 -9.31
N TRP A 424 6.49 12.18 -9.78
CA TRP A 424 5.57 13.19 -9.24
C TRP A 424 4.42 12.60 -8.41
N THR A 425 4.42 11.29 -8.12
CA THR A 425 3.50 10.70 -7.14
C THR A 425 4.02 10.89 -5.73
N ALA A 426 3.13 10.80 -4.74
CA ALA A 426 3.51 10.82 -3.33
C ALA A 426 4.52 9.70 -3.00
N ALA A 427 4.29 8.48 -3.50
CA ALA A 427 5.21 7.36 -3.32
C ALA A 427 6.57 7.60 -4.00
N GLY A 428 6.58 8.09 -5.24
CA GLY A 428 7.82 8.35 -5.98
C GLY A 428 8.69 9.40 -5.27
N ILE A 429 8.08 10.51 -4.84
CA ILE A 429 8.74 11.58 -4.08
C ILE A 429 9.24 11.05 -2.72
N TYR A 430 8.41 10.28 -2.00
CA TYR A 430 8.80 9.71 -0.71
C TYR A 430 10.00 8.78 -0.83
N MET A 431 9.97 7.84 -1.78
CA MET A 431 11.06 6.89 -1.99
C MET A 431 12.33 7.63 -2.41
N ALA A 432 12.23 8.63 -3.29
CA ALA A 432 13.39 9.39 -3.74
C ALA A 432 14.03 10.21 -2.61
N SER A 433 13.22 10.94 -1.84
CA SER A 433 13.69 11.75 -0.71
C SER A 433 14.21 10.91 0.45
N THR A 434 13.61 9.76 0.70
CA THR A 434 13.98 8.85 1.79
C THR A 434 15.28 8.10 1.48
N LEU A 435 15.42 7.59 0.26
CA LEU A 435 16.59 6.78 -0.14
C LEU A 435 17.73 7.62 -0.71
N GLY A 436 17.49 8.90 -1.00
CA GLY A 436 18.51 9.82 -1.52
C GLY A 436 18.85 9.59 -3.01
N VAL A 437 17.96 8.95 -3.76
CA VAL A 437 18.15 8.57 -5.17
C VAL A 437 16.92 8.99 -5.97
N ALA A 438 17.10 9.67 -7.11
CA ALA A 438 15.96 10.13 -7.89
C ALA A 438 15.13 8.96 -8.42
N THR A 439 13.81 9.16 -8.56
CA THR A 439 12.87 8.12 -9.01
C THR A 439 13.28 7.49 -10.32
N LEU A 440 13.69 8.30 -11.30
CA LEU A 440 14.10 7.80 -12.62
C LEU A 440 15.41 7.01 -12.59
N ASP A 441 16.26 7.23 -11.58
CA ASP A 441 17.53 6.52 -11.45
C ASP A 441 17.32 5.10 -10.89
N TYR A 442 16.46 4.94 -9.88
CA TYR A 442 16.16 3.62 -9.33
C TYR A 442 15.08 2.86 -10.11
N LEU A 443 14.27 3.54 -10.94
CA LEU A 443 13.17 2.93 -11.71
C LEU A 443 13.59 1.68 -12.50
N PRO A 444 14.71 1.68 -13.26
CA PRO A 444 15.15 0.49 -14.00
C PRO A 444 15.49 -0.70 -13.09
N TRP A 445 15.83 -0.43 -11.84
CA TRP A 445 16.20 -1.42 -10.83
C TRP A 445 15.02 -1.85 -9.96
N ALA A 446 13.87 -1.18 -10.04
CA ALA A 446 12.67 -1.54 -9.30
C ALA A 446 11.92 -2.72 -9.97
N ILE A 447 12.62 -3.84 -10.18
CA ILE A 447 12.17 -4.99 -10.98
C ILE A 447 10.79 -5.51 -10.53
N GLN A 448 10.56 -5.58 -9.22
CA GLN A 448 9.28 -6.05 -8.69
C GLN A 448 8.12 -5.13 -9.09
N CYS A 449 8.40 -3.84 -9.26
CA CYS A 449 7.39 -2.81 -9.40
C CYS A 449 6.72 -2.75 -10.77
N TYR A 450 7.37 -3.29 -11.82
CA TYR A 450 6.77 -3.35 -13.16
C TYR A 450 6.49 -4.77 -13.65
N THR A 451 7.08 -5.81 -13.02
CA THR A 451 6.79 -7.21 -13.38
C THR A 451 5.34 -7.61 -13.14
N GLY A 452 4.68 -7.02 -12.14
CA GLY A 452 3.25 -7.26 -11.88
C GLY A 452 2.35 -6.93 -13.08
N ILE A 453 2.56 -5.79 -13.74
CA ILE A 453 1.84 -5.44 -14.98
C ILE A 453 2.10 -6.49 -16.07
N VAL A 454 3.37 -6.83 -16.28
CA VAL A 454 3.78 -7.75 -17.34
C VAL A 454 3.05 -9.09 -17.17
N PHE A 455 3.06 -9.65 -15.97
CA PHE A 455 2.34 -10.89 -15.70
C PHE A 455 0.83 -10.74 -15.75
N ALA A 456 0.27 -9.63 -15.24
CA ALA A 456 -1.18 -9.37 -15.33
C ALA A 456 -1.66 -9.37 -16.80
N LEU A 457 -0.92 -8.73 -17.71
CA LEU A 457 -1.24 -8.71 -19.14
C LEU A 457 -1.07 -10.09 -19.78
N ILE A 458 0.05 -10.78 -19.54
CA ILE A 458 0.29 -12.14 -20.06
C ILE A 458 -0.85 -13.07 -19.63
N TYR A 459 -1.23 -13.05 -18.36
CA TYR A 459 -2.29 -13.88 -17.80
C TYR A 459 -3.67 -13.48 -18.31
N GLY A 460 -3.91 -12.18 -18.53
CA GLY A 460 -5.16 -11.71 -19.14
C GLY A 460 -5.38 -12.25 -20.55
N PHE A 461 -4.34 -12.31 -21.38
CA PHE A 461 -4.46 -12.82 -22.76
C PHE A 461 -4.34 -14.34 -22.87
N THR A 462 -3.60 -14.99 -21.97
CA THR A 462 -3.43 -16.47 -21.98
C THR A 462 -4.51 -17.22 -21.21
N GLY A 463 -5.23 -16.54 -20.30
CA GLY A 463 -6.21 -17.17 -19.41
C GLY A 463 -5.60 -17.86 -18.19
N PHE A 464 -4.27 -17.92 -18.06
CA PHE A 464 -3.61 -18.54 -16.92
C PHE A 464 -3.85 -17.72 -15.64
N GLY A 465 -4.27 -18.37 -14.55
CA GLY A 465 -4.56 -17.67 -13.29
C GLY A 465 -5.71 -16.66 -13.39
N ILE A 466 -6.61 -16.82 -14.37
CA ILE A 466 -7.88 -16.09 -14.45
C ILE A 466 -8.97 -16.91 -13.77
N ALA A 467 -9.68 -16.28 -12.84
CA ALA A 467 -10.77 -16.93 -12.12
C ALA A 467 -12.15 -16.57 -12.67
N HIS A 468 -13.04 -17.55 -12.75
CA HIS A 468 -14.43 -17.37 -13.21
C HIS A 468 -15.41 -17.47 -12.04
N THR A 469 -16.54 -16.77 -12.16
CA THR A 469 -17.64 -16.88 -11.18
C THR A 469 -18.19 -18.31 -11.15
N LYS A 470 -18.45 -18.85 -9.95
CA LYS A 470 -19.12 -20.15 -9.81
C LYS A 470 -20.57 -20.07 -10.34
N PRO A 471 -21.11 -21.16 -10.92
CA PRO A 471 -22.43 -21.15 -11.58
C PRO A 471 -23.61 -20.72 -10.69
N GLU A 472 -23.50 -20.77 -9.36
CA GLU A 472 -24.62 -20.46 -8.45
C GLU A 472 -24.82 -18.96 -8.16
N GLN A 473 -23.89 -18.07 -8.56
CA GLN A 473 -24.04 -16.61 -8.30
C GLN A 473 -24.65 -15.82 -9.47
N SER A 474 -24.86 -16.45 -10.63
CA SER A 474 -25.45 -15.80 -11.80
C SER A 474 -26.97 -15.70 -11.75
N GLU A 475 -27.66 -16.55 -11.00
CA GLU A 475 -29.14 -16.58 -10.98
C GLU A 475 -29.72 -15.62 -9.94
N ASP A 476 -29.18 -15.57 -8.71
CA ASP A 476 -29.72 -14.68 -7.66
C ASP A 476 -29.51 -13.18 -7.94
N SER A 477 -28.49 -12.79 -8.71
CA SER A 477 -28.23 -11.37 -9.00
C SER A 477 -29.02 -10.82 -10.20
N VAL A 478 -29.58 -11.71 -11.04
CA VAL A 478 -30.41 -11.33 -12.19
C VAL A 478 -31.90 -11.45 -11.87
N GLU A 479 -32.32 -12.47 -11.10
CA GLU A 479 -33.73 -12.63 -10.74
C GLU A 479 -34.20 -11.62 -9.68
N THR A 480 -33.34 -11.19 -8.75
CA THR A 480 -33.73 -10.14 -7.78
C THR A 480 -33.94 -8.77 -8.44
N SER A 481 -33.38 -8.54 -9.65
CA SER A 481 -33.61 -7.34 -10.46
C SER A 481 -34.91 -7.38 -11.26
N LEU A 482 -35.48 -8.57 -11.52
CA LEU A 482 -36.68 -8.74 -12.35
C LEU A 482 -37.93 -9.04 -11.52
N ALA A 483 -37.79 -9.73 -10.38
CA ALA A 483 -38.90 -10.06 -9.49
C ALA A 483 -39.48 -8.83 -8.76
N HIS A 484 -38.71 -7.74 -8.64
CA HIS A 484 -39.19 -6.48 -8.07
C HIS A 484 -39.83 -5.52 -9.08
N SER A 485 -39.98 -5.93 -10.35
CA SER A 485 -40.67 -5.16 -11.39
C SER A 485 -42.10 -5.66 -11.67
N THR A 486 -42.59 -6.68 -10.97
CA THR A 486 -43.91 -7.30 -11.25
C THR A 486 -44.77 -7.63 -10.03
N LYS A 487 -44.66 -6.91 -8.91
CA LYS A 487 -45.73 -6.81 -7.91
C LYS A 487 -45.80 -5.43 -7.26
#